data_AF-A0A1X9NGW0-F1
#
_entry.id   AF-A0A1X9NGW0-F1
#
_cell.length_a   1.000
_cell.length_b   1.000
_cell.length_c   1.000
_cell.angle_alpha   90.00
_cell.angle_beta   90.00
_cell.angle_gamma   90.00
#
_symmetry.space_group_name_H-M   'P 1'
#
loop_
_entity.id
_entity.type
_entity.pdbx_description
1 polymer ?
#
loop_
_entity_poly.entity_id
_entity_poly.type
_entity_poly.pdbx_seq_one_letter_code
_entity_poly.pdbx_strand_id
1 'polypeptide(L)'
;MRRSTLRLIQYTSPHLPYGSLGDTPLQDIHDGLLEPYIEWRRAEGIKTRKWDDEKRMMVTVWRPLKNSTINRDLEALRTILVAAARRWRCSLTGKSWIDAAPLITMLETMPSSGALRPEHSAEAYPLSWAEQDKLFPLLSPRLQAMCLFNVNTGTREQEVCRLRWDWEHDVPELNTTVFVIPRGYVKNGEARLVVLNRIAQSIIQQQRDLWCGKSDYVFPHPKTLKPFKKMFTTSWKQSWEAAGLPMGPWVTEGVHNLKHTCGRRLRAAGVQPETRKVCLGHRNGDITTHYSAAEVKELIDAFETLCQRREGIVLRPKMYAIK
;
A
#
# COMPACT_ATOMS: atom_id res chain seq x y z
N MET A 1 13.55 13.65 7.88
CA MET A 1 14.03 12.42 8.53
C MET A 1 12.88 11.41 8.61
N ARG A 2 13.10 10.11 8.40
CA ARG A 2 12.01 9.10 8.49
C ARG A 2 11.59 8.93 9.96
N ARG A 3 10.31 8.60 10.21
CA ARG A 3 9.79 8.38 11.58
C ARG A 3 10.56 7.31 12.35
N SER A 4 11.02 6.26 11.66
CA SER A 4 11.83 5.19 12.26
C SER A 4 13.15 5.71 12.81
N THR A 5 13.87 6.51 12.01
CA THR A 5 15.11 7.16 12.41
C THR A 5 14.89 8.12 13.59
N LEU A 6 13.82 8.93 13.55
CA LEU A 6 13.49 9.84 14.66
C LEU A 6 13.27 9.08 15.98
N ARG A 7 12.53 7.96 15.94
CA ARG A 7 12.29 7.13 17.13
C ARG A 7 13.57 6.54 17.71
N LEU A 8 14.51 6.14 16.86
CA LEU A 8 15.80 5.63 17.32
C LEU A 8 16.60 6.74 18.02
N ILE A 9 16.71 7.91 17.40
CA ILE A 9 17.48 9.03 17.94
C ILE A 9 16.89 9.54 19.27
N GLN A 10 15.57 9.58 19.37
CA GLN A 10 14.87 10.10 20.55
C GLN A 10 14.75 9.09 21.69
N TYR A 11 15.15 7.83 21.49
CA TYR A 11 15.03 6.83 22.53
C TYR A 11 16.09 7.02 23.62
N THR A 12 15.61 7.21 24.85
CA THR A 12 16.42 7.34 26.05
C THR A 12 16.14 6.19 27.01
N SER A 13 17.18 5.67 27.66
CA SER A 13 17.03 4.64 28.67
C SER A 13 18.21 4.68 29.65
N PRO A 14 17.98 4.49 30.96
CA PRO A 14 19.07 4.38 31.94
C PRO A 14 19.94 3.12 31.70
N HIS A 15 19.45 2.16 30.92
CA HIS A 15 20.20 0.96 30.53
C HIS A 15 21.14 1.19 29.34
N LEU A 16 21.11 2.38 28.73
CA LEU A 16 22.06 2.75 27.67
C LEU A 16 23.28 3.46 28.28
N PRO A 17 24.50 3.15 27.80
CA PRO A 17 25.74 3.73 28.33
C PRO A 17 25.82 5.25 28.16
N TYR A 18 25.16 5.80 27.14
CA TYR A 18 25.14 7.23 26.84
C TYR A 18 23.78 7.90 27.14
N GLY A 19 22.88 7.20 27.86
CA GLY A 19 21.55 7.68 28.21
C GLY A 19 20.55 7.76 27.05
N SER A 20 21.01 7.90 25.81
CA SER A 20 20.20 7.86 24.59
C SER A 20 20.86 7.05 23.48
N LEU A 21 20.05 6.46 22.61
CA LEU A 21 20.55 5.75 21.44
C LEU A 21 21.02 6.72 20.34
N GLY A 22 20.52 7.96 20.35
CA GLY A 22 20.98 9.02 19.46
C GLY A 22 22.37 9.54 19.78
N ASP A 23 22.77 9.48 21.05
CA ASP A 23 24.07 9.94 21.53
C ASP A 23 25.11 8.80 21.58
N THR A 24 24.70 7.54 21.39
CA THR A 24 25.61 6.41 21.32
C THR A 24 26.52 6.51 20.08
N PRO A 25 27.85 6.42 20.24
CA PRO A 25 28.79 6.29 19.12
C PRO A 25 28.44 5.10 18.23
N LEU A 26 28.48 5.29 16.92
CA LEU A 26 28.05 4.27 15.95
C LEU A 26 28.81 2.93 16.09
N GLN A 27 30.07 2.99 16.55
CA GLN A 27 30.91 1.81 16.78
C GLN A 27 30.46 0.94 17.97
N ASP A 28 29.69 1.51 18.89
CA ASP A 28 29.24 0.83 20.11
C ASP A 28 27.85 0.21 19.93
N ILE A 29 27.22 0.38 18.77
CA ILE A 29 25.88 -0.14 18.49
C ILE A 29 25.95 -1.63 18.13
N HIS A 30 25.31 -2.48 18.94
CA HIS A 30 25.22 -3.93 18.71
C HIS A 30 23.87 -4.48 19.19
N ASP A 31 23.56 -5.75 18.91
CA ASP A 31 22.26 -6.36 19.24
C ASP A 31 21.88 -6.22 20.72
N GLY A 32 22.80 -6.55 21.65
CA GLY A 32 22.55 -6.40 23.09
C GLY A 32 22.21 -4.97 23.54
N LEU A 33 22.75 -3.94 22.89
CA LEU A 33 22.41 -2.54 23.18
C LEU A 33 20.98 -2.19 22.73
N LEU A 34 20.47 -2.90 21.73
CA LEU A 34 19.14 -2.65 21.14
C LEU A 34 18.02 -3.39 21.88
N GLU A 35 18.32 -4.33 22.78
CA GLU A 35 17.29 -5.07 23.50
C GLU A 35 16.34 -4.16 24.30
N PRO A 36 16.83 -3.18 25.10
CA PRO A 36 15.95 -2.24 25.80
C PRO A 36 15.05 -1.44 24.84
N TYR A 37 15.56 -1.09 23.66
CA TYR A 37 14.77 -0.41 22.62
C TYR A 37 13.67 -1.34 22.08
N ILE A 38 14.00 -2.60 21.80
CA ILE A 38 13.05 -3.60 21.29
C ILE A 38 11.94 -3.83 22.31
N GLU A 39 12.28 -4.01 23.59
CA GLU A 39 11.32 -4.17 24.69
C GLU A 39 10.41 -2.93 24.83
N TRP A 40 11.00 -1.73 24.80
CA TRP A 40 10.25 -0.48 24.82
C TRP A 40 9.25 -0.40 23.66
N ARG A 41 9.65 -0.79 22.44
CA ARG A 41 8.75 -0.82 21.28
C ARG A 41 7.67 -1.88 21.40
N ARG A 42 7.96 -3.06 21.96
CA ARG A 42 6.92 -4.07 22.24
C ARG A 42 5.89 -3.52 23.23
N ALA A 43 6.34 -2.78 24.25
CA ALA A 43 5.52 -2.19 25.29
C ALA A 43 4.70 -0.96 24.86
N GLU A 44 5.09 -0.23 23.80
CA GLU A 44 4.23 0.82 23.22
C GLU A 44 2.86 0.25 22.83
N GLY A 45 2.89 -0.91 22.16
CA GLY A 45 1.70 -1.58 21.62
C GLY A 45 0.81 -0.67 20.76
N ILE A 46 -0.36 -1.18 20.42
CA ILE A 46 -1.41 -0.45 19.71
C ILE A 46 -2.77 -0.80 20.29
N LYS A 47 -3.61 0.23 20.48
CA LYS A 47 -5.03 0.04 20.75
C LYS A 47 -5.72 -0.29 19.43
N THR A 48 -6.34 -1.46 19.36
CA THR A 48 -7.13 -1.93 18.22
C THR A 48 -8.56 -2.17 18.66
N ARG A 49 -9.53 -2.11 17.75
CA ARG A 49 -10.89 -2.55 18.06
C ARG A 49 -11.08 -3.98 17.60
N LYS A 50 -11.67 -4.80 18.46
CA LYS A 50 -12.05 -6.19 18.20
C LYS A 50 -13.54 -6.34 18.49
N TRP A 51 -14.25 -7.12 17.68
CA TRP A 51 -15.60 -7.54 18.03
C TRP A 51 -15.52 -8.55 19.18
N ASP A 52 -16.36 -8.35 20.20
CA ASP A 52 -16.50 -9.23 21.35
C ASP A 52 -17.85 -9.93 21.23
N ASP A 53 -17.82 -11.24 20.99
CA ASP A 53 -19.02 -12.04 20.73
C ASP A 53 -19.94 -12.12 21.95
N GLU A 54 -19.38 -12.15 23.16
CA GLU A 54 -20.15 -12.19 24.41
C GLU A 54 -20.86 -10.86 24.66
N LYS A 55 -20.16 -9.75 24.47
CA LYS A 55 -20.70 -8.40 24.71
C LYS A 55 -21.48 -7.85 23.51
N ARG A 56 -21.45 -8.55 22.37
CA ARG A 56 -22.02 -8.15 21.07
C ARG A 56 -21.69 -6.70 20.69
N MET A 57 -20.46 -6.28 20.96
CA MET A 57 -20.00 -4.93 20.68
C MET A 57 -18.51 -4.85 20.37
N MET A 58 -18.11 -3.73 19.77
CA MET A 58 -16.70 -3.45 19.50
C MET A 58 -15.99 -2.98 20.77
N VAL A 59 -15.07 -3.79 21.27
CA VAL A 59 -14.22 -3.46 22.42
C VAL A 59 -12.86 -2.97 21.96
N THR A 60 -12.23 -2.10 22.76
CA THR A 60 -10.85 -1.67 22.53
C THR A 60 -9.92 -2.62 23.25
N VAL A 61 -9.00 -3.23 22.51
CA VAL A 61 -8.02 -4.19 23.00
C VAL A 61 -6.62 -3.66 22.74
N TRP A 62 -5.77 -3.70 23.76
CA TRP A 62 -4.35 -3.41 23.59
C TRP A 62 -3.64 -4.63 23.01
N ARG A 63 -2.78 -4.43 22.02
CA ARG A 63 -1.95 -5.48 21.42
C ARG A 63 -0.51 -5.02 21.33
N PRO A 64 0.48 -5.90 21.56
CA PRO A 64 1.88 -5.55 21.34
C PRO A 64 2.15 -5.19 19.87
N LEU A 65 3.20 -4.41 19.63
CA LEU A 65 3.61 -4.10 18.26
C LEU A 65 4.12 -5.35 17.55
N LYS A 66 3.79 -5.47 16.26
CA LYS A 66 4.30 -6.51 15.38
C LYS A 66 5.82 -6.42 15.24
N ASN A 67 6.52 -7.55 15.21
CA ASN A 67 7.99 -7.58 15.09
C ASN A 67 8.47 -6.88 13.82
N SER A 68 7.71 -6.96 12.71
CA SER A 68 8.04 -6.20 11.49
C SER A 68 7.98 -4.69 11.62
N THR A 69 7.18 -4.17 12.55
CA THR A 69 7.13 -2.74 12.81
C THR A 69 8.43 -2.29 13.45
N ILE A 70 8.94 -3.10 14.38
CA ILE A 70 10.24 -2.91 15.03
C ILE A 70 11.37 -3.13 14.02
N ASN A 71 11.30 -4.17 13.18
CA ASN A 71 12.31 -4.43 12.14
C ASN A 71 12.44 -3.27 11.15
N ARG A 72 11.39 -2.49 10.87
CA ARG A 72 11.52 -1.27 10.03
C ARG A 72 12.39 -0.19 10.69
N ASP A 73 12.46 -0.17 12.02
CA ASP A 73 13.36 0.71 12.75
C ASP A 73 14.77 0.15 12.73
N LEU A 74 14.94 -1.15 13.02
CA LEU A 74 16.24 -1.83 12.91
C LEU A 74 16.83 -1.75 11.49
N GLU A 75 16.01 -1.84 10.44
CA GLU A 75 16.42 -1.64 9.05
C GLU A 75 16.94 -0.23 8.80
N ALA A 76 16.30 0.78 9.39
CA ALA A 76 16.75 2.16 9.29
C ALA A 76 18.11 2.33 9.96
N LEU A 77 18.30 1.75 11.14
CA LEU A 77 19.58 1.75 11.84
C LEU A 77 20.67 1.01 11.05
N ARG A 78 20.37 -0.20 10.57
CA ARG A 78 21.28 -0.98 9.72
C ARG A 78 21.70 -0.20 8.47
N THR A 79 20.77 0.51 7.85
CA THR A 79 21.06 1.38 6.69
C THR A 79 22.04 2.51 7.06
N ILE A 80 21.87 3.13 8.23
CA ILE A 80 22.76 4.17 8.74
C ILE A 80 24.16 3.60 8.99
N LEU A 81 24.27 2.46 9.69
CA LEU A 81 25.55 1.80 9.99
C LEU A 81 26.30 1.41 8.72
N VAL A 82 25.61 0.81 7.74
CA VAL A 82 26.21 0.47 6.44
C VAL A 82 26.66 1.73 5.69
N ALA A 83 25.86 2.80 5.72
CA ALA A 83 26.26 4.06 5.11
C ALA A 83 27.49 4.67 5.80
N ALA A 84 27.54 4.66 7.13
CA ALA A 84 28.66 5.16 7.93
C ALA A 84 29.96 4.40 7.65
N ALA A 85 29.88 3.07 7.50
CA ALA A 85 31.03 2.22 7.19
C ALA A 85 31.50 2.36 5.74
N ARG A 86 30.57 2.38 4.78
CA ARG A 86 30.91 2.17 3.36
C ARG A 86 30.85 3.43 2.51
N ARG A 87 29.91 4.34 2.78
CA ARG A 87 29.57 5.46 1.89
C ARG A 87 29.99 6.81 2.43
N TRP A 88 29.67 7.11 3.68
CA TRP A 88 29.94 8.41 4.28
C TRP A 88 31.43 8.52 4.61
N ARG A 89 31.96 9.74 4.49
CA ARG A 89 33.34 10.07 4.83
C ARG A 89 33.33 11.30 5.73
N CYS A 90 34.23 11.32 6.70
CA CYS A 90 34.50 12.52 7.48
C CYS A 90 35.14 13.56 6.54
N SER A 91 34.60 14.77 6.50
CA SER A 91 35.11 15.85 5.66
C SER A 91 36.53 16.29 6.05
N LEU A 92 36.90 16.12 7.32
CA LEU A 92 38.21 16.50 7.85
C LEU A 92 39.28 15.45 7.59
N THR A 93 38.96 14.16 7.74
CA THR A 93 39.95 13.07 7.68
C THR A 93 39.86 12.22 6.42
N GLY A 94 38.78 12.32 5.65
CA GLY A 94 38.51 11.47 4.48
C GLY A 94 38.23 10.00 4.81
N LYS A 95 38.22 9.61 6.10
CA LYS A 95 37.98 8.24 6.55
C LYS A 95 36.49 7.93 6.69
N SER A 96 36.13 6.65 6.71
CA SER A 96 34.79 6.21 7.12
C SER A 96 34.51 6.59 8.58
N TRP A 97 33.24 6.63 8.95
CA TRP A 97 32.83 6.97 10.31
C TRP A 97 32.97 5.79 11.28
N ILE A 98 32.87 4.57 10.77
CA ILE A 98 33.15 3.32 11.47
C ILE A 98 33.92 2.39 10.51
N ASP A 99 34.68 1.45 11.06
CA ASP A 99 35.49 0.52 10.24
C ASP A 99 34.62 -0.55 9.58
N ALA A 100 33.66 -1.10 10.33
CA ALA A 100 32.73 -2.11 9.86
C ALA A 100 31.34 -1.86 10.44
N ALA A 101 30.31 -2.14 9.63
CA ALA A 101 28.93 -2.10 10.12
C ALA A 101 28.64 -3.37 10.93
N PRO A 102 28.25 -3.27 12.21
CA PRO A 102 27.88 -4.43 13.01
C PRO A 102 26.62 -5.08 12.43
N LEU A 103 26.52 -6.40 12.61
CA LEU A 103 25.33 -7.14 12.22
C LEU A 103 24.22 -6.85 13.23
N ILE A 104 23.13 -6.23 12.76
CA ILE A 104 21.92 -6.02 13.56
C ILE A 104 20.92 -7.11 13.23
N THR A 105 20.57 -7.99 14.16
CA THR A 105 19.65 -9.11 13.93
C THR A 105 18.21 -8.62 13.82
N MET A 106 17.48 -9.11 12.79
CA MET A 106 16.05 -8.81 12.66
C MET A 106 15.24 -9.78 13.51
N LEU A 107 14.18 -9.28 14.13
CA LEU A 107 13.28 -10.10 14.94
C LEU A 107 12.50 -11.08 14.06
N GLU A 108 12.37 -12.32 14.52
CA GLU A 108 11.56 -13.33 13.85
C GLU A 108 10.08 -12.91 13.80
N THR A 109 9.47 -12.96 12.62
CA THR A 109 8.05 -12.63 12.47
C THR A 109 7.21 -13.91 12.57
N MET A 110 6.67 -14.19 13.75
CA MET A 110 5.74 -15.31 13.96
C MET A 110 4.39 -15.04 13.28
N PRO A 111 3.63 -16.07 12.86
CA PRO A 111 2.25 -15.91 12.42
C PRO A 111 1.41 -15.13 13.44
N SER A 112 0.47 -14.30 12.95
CA SER A 112 -0.59 -13.81 13.85
C SER A 112 -1.36 -15.02 14.38
N SER A 113 -1.77 -15.01 15.66
CA SER A 113 -2.48 -16.13 16.30
C SER A 113 -3.58 -16.69 15.38
N GLY A 114 -3.44 -17.94 14.91
CA GLY A 114 -4.36 -18.60 13.98
C GLY A 114 -4.00 -18.52 12.49
N ALA A 115 -2.89 -17.90 12.10
CA ALA A 115 -2.41 -17.90 10.72
C ALA A 115 -1.40 -19.04 10.47
N LEU A 116 -1.49 -19.69 9.31
CA LEU A 116 -0.57 -20.75 8.87
C LEU A 116 0.80 -20.25 8.40
N ARG A 117 1.01 -18.93 8.30
CA ARG A 117 2.30 -18.33 7.89
C ARG A 117 2.61 -17.04 8.67
N PRO A 118 3.85 -16.49 8.61
CA PRO A 118 4.34 -15.33 9.36
C PRO A 118 3.36 -14.15 9.49
N GLU A 119 3.58 -13.22 10.43
CA GLU A 119 2.68 -12.11 10.84
C GLU A 119 2.11 -11.20 9.71
N HIS A 120 2.58 -11.39 8.49
CA HIS A 120 2.26 -10.71 7.23
C HIS A 120 1.48 -11.56 6.23
N SER A 121 1.00 -12.74 6.63
CA SER A 121 0.57 -13.79 5.71
C SER A 121 -0.89 -13.76 5.30
N ALA A 122 -1.67 -12.78 5.78
CA ALA A 122 -3.05 -12.62 5.34
C ALA A 122 -3.07 -12.60 3.81
N GLU A 123 -3.76 -13.56 3.22
CA GLU A 123 -3.76 -13.72 1.78
C GLU A 123 -4.57 -12.60 1.14
N ALA A 124 -4.04 -12.07 0.03
CA ALA A 124 -4.80 -11.17 -0.81
C ALA A 124 -6.11 -11.85 -1.23
N TYR A 125 -7.21 -11.10 -1.26
CA TYR A 125 -8.51 -11.60 -1.68
C TYR A 125 -8.99 -10.88 -2.94
N PRO A 126 -8.44 -11.21 -4.14
CA PRO A 126 -8.96 -10.70 -5.40
C PRO A 126 -10.43 -11.12 -5.57
N LEU A 127 -11.31 -10.17 -5.85
CA LEU A 127 -12.75 -10.38 -5.97
C LEU A 127 -13.09 -11.13 -7.25
N SER A 128 -14.06 -12.05 -7.15
CA SER A 128 -14.77 -12.56 -8.31
C SER A 128 -15.73 -11.51 -8.86
N TRP A 129 -16.29 -11.75 -10.05
CA TRP A 129 -17.33 -10.89 -10.61
C TRP A 129 -18.59 -10.88 -9.73
N ALA A 130 -19.08 -12.05 -9.31
CA ALA A 130 -20.24 -12.18 -8.43
C ALA A 130 -20.04 -11.49 -7.06
N GLU A 131 -18.83 -11.56 -6.49
CA GLU A 131 -18.50 -10.86 -5.25
C GLU A 131 -18.45 -9.34 -5.44
N GLN A 132 -17.92 -8.87 -6.58
CA GLN A 132 -17.97 -7.44 -6.92
C GLN A 132 -19.42 -6.96 -7.04
N ASP A 133 -20.28 -7.74 -7.70
CA ASP A 133 -21.69 -7.39 -7.90
C ASP A 133 -22.48 -7.38 -6.58
N LYS A 134 -22.06 -8.15 -5.57
CA LYS A 134 -22.61 -8.07 -4.20
C LYS A 134 -22.06 -6.88 -3.43
N LEU A 135 -20.75 -6.65 -3.48
CA LEU A 135 -20.07 -5.63 -2.67
C LEU A 135 -20.37 -4.21 -3.14
N PHE A 136 -20.26 -3.95 -4.44
CA PHE A 136 -20.24 -2.59 -4.97
C PHE A 136 -21.56 -1.83 -4.77
N PRO A 137 -22.76 -2.45 -4.92
CA PRO A 137 -24.02 -1.77 -4.63
C PRO A 137 -24.20 -1.38 -3.16
N LEU A 138 -23.49 -2.03 -2.23
CA LEU A 138 -23.55 -1.72 -0.80
C LEU A 138 -22.66 -0.54 -0.41
N LEU A 139 -21.81 -0.05 -1.32
CA LEU A 139 -20.92 1.09 -1.08
C LEU A 139 -21.69 2.40 -1.28
N SER A 140 -21.29 3.45 -0.57
CA SER A 140 -21.77 4.81 -0.90
C SER A 140 -21.44 5.15 -2.37
N PRO A 141 -22.27 5.92 -3.09
CA PRO A 141 -22.08 6.20 -4.53
C PRO A 141 -20.66 6.68 -4.87
N ARG A 142 -20.07 7.51 -4.00
CA ARG A 142 -18.68 7.98 -4.17
C ARG A 142 -17.66 6.85 -4.02
N LEU A 143 -17.76 6.08 -2.96
CA LEU A 143 -16.81 4.99 -2.72
C LEU A 143 -16.92 3.94 -3.83
N GLN A 144 -18.13 3.69 -4.31
CA GLN A 144 -18.37 2.85 -5.49
C GLN A 144 -17.63 3.37 -6.73
N ALA A 145 -17.73 4.67 -7.05
CA ALA A 145 -17.00 5.29 -8.16
C ALA A 145 -15.48 5.14 -8.02
N MET A 146 -14.94 5.40 -6.83
CA MET A 146 -13.51 5.22 -6.54
C MET A 146 -13.08 3.75 -6.69
N CYS A 147 -13.91 2.81 -6.23
CA CYS A 147 -13.62 1.37 -6.33
C CYS A 147 -13.69 0.85 -7.77
N LEU A 148 -14.67 1.31 -8.55
CA LEU A 148 -14.80 1.02 -9.99
C LEU A 148 -13.60 1.56 -10.76
N PHE A 149 -13.19 2.80 -10.48
CA PHE A 149 -11.98 3.36 -11.06
C PHE A 149 -10.74 2.54 -10.67
N ASN A 150 -10.58 2.19 -9.39
CA ASN A 150 -9.41 1.44 -8.92
C ASN A 150 -9.27 0.06 -9.57
N VAL A 151 -10.36 -0.73 -9.61
CA VAL A 151 -10.34 -2.09 -10.17
C VAL A 151 -10.10 -2.10 -11.69
N ASN A 152 -10.43 -1.02 -12.39
CA ASN A 152 -10.21 -0.85 -13.83
C ASN A 152 -8.89 -0.17 -14.19
N THR A 153 -8.10 0.31 -13.22
CA THR A 153 -6.83 1.03 -13.47
C THR A 153 -5.63 0.48 -12.71
N GLY A 154 -5.84 -0.45 -11.77
CA GLY A 154 -4.76 -1.07 -10.99
C GLY A 154 -4.00 -0.10 -10.08
N THR A 155 -4.58 1.06 -9.80
CA THR A 155 -3.99 2.12 -8.98
C THR A 155 -3.91 1.73 -7.51
N ARG A 156 -3.01 2.35 -6.76
CA ARG A 156 -2.98 2.26 -5.29
C ARG A 156 -4.07 3.15 -4.70
N GLU A 157 -4.53 2.83 -3.49
CA GLU A 157 -5.55 3.62 -2.79
C GLU A 157 -5.22 5.12 -2.75
N GLN A 158 -3.96 5.48 -2.41
CA GLN A 158 -3.55 6.88 -2.34
C GLN A 158 -3.47 7.56 -3.71
N GLU A 159 -3.19 6.79 -4.78
CA GLU A 159 -3.20 7.29 -6.16
C GLU A 159 -4.64 7.68 -6.57
N VAL A 160 -5.66 6.93 -6.13
CA VAL A 160 -7.08 7.27 -6.34
C VAL A 160 -7.51 8.44 -5.47
N CYS A 161 -7.24 8.37 -4.17
CA CYS A 161 -7.67 9.41 -3.21
C CYS A 161 -7.15 10.81 -3.56
N ARG A 162 -5.97 10.90 -4.18
CA ARG A 162 -5.29 12.16 -4.48
C ARG A 162 -5.26 12.48 -5.97
N LEU A 163 -5.98 11.74 -6.82
CA LEU A 163 -6.02 12.00 -8.26
C LEU A 163 -6.54 13.41 -8.54
N ARG A 164 -5.84 14.15 -9.39
CA ARG A 164 -6.16 15.55 -9.74
C ARG A 164 -6.42 15.71 -11.23
N TRP A 165 -7.23 16.70 -11.57
CA TRP A 165 -7.56 17.04 -12.96
C TRP A 165 -6.35 17.57 -13.72
N ASP A 166 -5.44 18.30 -13.07
CA ASP A 166 -4.22 18.83 -13.69
C ASP A 166 -3.17 17.75 -14.05
N TRP A 167 -3.44 16.48 -13.71
CA TRP A 167 -2.61 15.34 -14.10
C TRP A 167 -3.17 14.60 -15.32
N GLU A 168 -4.32 15.03 -15.83
CA GLU A 168 -4.92 14.47 -17.04
C GLU A 168 -4.27 15.08 -18.28
N HIS A 169 -3.95 14.24 -19.26
CA HIS A 169 -3.34 14.62 -20.52
C HIS A 169 -4.14 14.00 -21.66
N ASP A 170 -4.46 14.82 -22.67
CA ASP A 170 -5.05 14.34 -23.92
C ASP A 170 -4.03 13.56 -24.73
N VAL A 171 -4.49 12.48 -25.36
CA VAL A 171 -3.74 11.70 -26.36
C VAL A 171 -4.57 11.70 -27.64
N PRO A 172 -4.48 12.77 -28.47
CA PRO A 172 -5.35 12.94 -29.64
C PRO A 172 -5.31 11.78 -30.62
N GLU A 173 -4.15 11.14 -30.79
CA GLU A 173 -3.94 10.01 -31.70
C GLU A 173 -4.76 8.78 -31.33
N LEU A 174 -5.13 8.66 -30.05
CA LEU A 174 -5.93 7.55 -29.51
C LEU A 174 -7.34 7.99 -29.11
N ASN A 175 -7.71 9.26 -29.36
CA ASN A 175 -8.98 9.86 -28.97
C ASN A 175 -9.36 9.57 -27.51
N THR A 176 -8.40 9.73 -26.61
CA THR A 176 -8.55 9.37 -25.19
C THR A 176 -7.70 10.26 -24.30
N THR A 177 -7.90 10.15 -22.99
CA THR A 177 -7.08 10.81 -21.98
C THR A 177 -6.37 9.79 -21.10
N VAL A 178 -5.23 10.21 -20.56
CA VAL A 178 -4.44 9.44 -19.59
C VAL A 178 -4.10 10.32 -18.40
N PHE A 179 -3.88 9.71 -17.23
CA PHE A 179 -3.35 10.43 -16.08
C PHE A 179 -1.87 10.13 -15.88
N VAL A 180 -1.06 11.17 -15.66
CA VAL A 180 0.36 11.04 -15.29
C VAL A 180 0.54 11.51 -13.85
N ILE A 181 0.52 10.56 -12.91
CA ILE A 181 0.68 10.86 -11.49
C ILE A 181 2.16 11.18 -11.19
N PRO A 182 2.48 12.35 -10.62
CA PRO A 182 3.87 12.73 -10.38
C PRO A 182 4.59 11.84 -9.36
N ARG A 183 5.92 11.73 -9.51
CA ARG A 183 6.82 10.92 -8.67
C ARG A 183 6.59 11.09 -7.16
N GLY A 184 6.33 12.32 -6.70
CA GLY A 184 6.08 12.64 -5.29
C GLY A 184 4.81 12.04 -4.69
N TYR A 185 3.89 11.56 -5.53
CA TYR A 185 2.61 10.97 -5.14
C TYR A 185 2.58 9.45 -5.31
N VAL A 186 3.68 8.84 -5.76
CA VAL A 186 3.79 7.40 -6.03
C VAL A 186 4.74 6.76 -5.03
N LYS A 187 4.34 5.62 -4.45
CA LYS A 187 5.12 4.91 -3.41
C LYS A 187 6.59 4.66 -3.79
N ASN A 188 6.85 4.45 -5.07
CA ASN A 188 8.15 4.04 -5.58
C ASN A 188 9.02 5.22 -6.08
N GLY A 189 8.50 6.46 -6.07
CA GLY A 189 9.23 7.64 -6.54
C GLY A 189 9.38 7.74 -8.06
N GLU A 190 8.64 6.94 -8.82
CA GLU A 190 8.57 6.96 -10.29
C GLU A 190 7.21 7.51 -10.73
N ALA A 191 7.19 8.27 -11.82
CA ALA A 191 5.95 8.82 -12.36
C ALA A 191 5.07 7.65 -12.81
N ARG A 192 3.76 7.79 -12.62
CA ARG A 192 2.82 6.69 -12.82
C ARG A 192 1.81 7.06 -13.90
N LEU A 193 1.98 6.45 -15.07
CA LEU A 193 0.97 6.48 -16.12
C LEU A 193 -0.23 5.60 -15.71
N VAL A 194 -1.42 6.17 -15.82
CA VAL A 194 -2.70 5.51 -15.61
C VAL A 194 -3.53 5.71 -16.87
N VAL A 195 -3.69 4.62 -17.62
CA VAL A 195 -4.56 4.59 -18.80
C VAL A 195 -5.99 4.24 -18.39
N LEU A 196 -6.96 4.64 -19.21
CA LEU A 196 -8.38 4.45 -18.96
C LEU A 196 -8.95 3.45 -19.96
N ASN A 197 -9.59 2.40 -19.47
CA ASN A 197 -10.57 1.67 -20.28
C ASN A 197 -11.91 2.43 -20.27
N ARG A 198 -12.86 2.03 -21.12
CA ARG A 198 -14.18 2.66 -21.28
C ARG A 198 -14.97 2.75 -19.98
N ILE A 199 -14.82 1.79 -19.07
CA ILE A 199 -15.49 1.85 -17.75
C ILE A 199 -14.84 2.95 -16.91
N ALA A 200 -13.51 2.97 -16.80
CA ALA A 200 -12.80 4.01 -16.06
C ALA A 200 -13.05 5.41 -16.67
N GLN A 201 -13.05 5.52 -18.00
CA GLN A 201 -13.34 6.76 -18.73
C GLN A 201 -14.76 7.25 -18.45
N SER A 202 -15.77 6.36 -18.44
CA SER A 202 -17.14 6.70 -18.05
C SER A 202 -17.21 7.25 -16.63
N ILE A 203 -16.47 6.66 -15.68
CA ILE A 203 -16.42 7.16 -14.30
C ILE A 203 -15.76 8.54 -14.24
N ILE A 204 -14.66 8.76 -14.98
CA ILE A 204 -13.98 10.05 -15.04
C ILE A 204 -14.91 11.12 -15.61
N GLN A 205 -15.66 10.83 -16.68
CA GLN A 205 -16.62 11.77 -17.25
C GLN A 205 -17.72 12.14 -16.24
N GLN A 206 -18.29 11.16 -15.54
CA GLN A 206 -19.27 11.43 -14.48
C GLN A 206 -18.67 12.29 -13.35
N GLN A 207 -17.42 12.03 -12.94
CA GLN A 207 -16.75 12.85 -11.94
C GLN A 207 -16.46 14.27 -12.48
N ARG A 208 -16.18 14.40 -13.78
CA ARG A 208 -15.92 15.69 -14.42
C ARG A 208 -17.16 16.58 -14.33
N ASP A 209 -18.32 16.06 -14.71
CA ASP A 209 -19.59 16.79 -14.68
C ASP A 209 -19.97 17.22 -13.24
N LEU A 210 -19.61 16.41 -12.24
CA LEU A 210 -19.90 16.69 -10.84
C LEU A 210 -18.93 17.69 -10.20
N TRP A 211 -17.63 17.55 -10.45
CA TRP A 211 -16.56 18.14 -9.63
C TRP A 211 -15.58 19.04 -10.38
N CYS A 212 -15.47 18.93 -11.71
CA CYS A 212 -14.57 19.78 -12.47
C CYS A 212 -14.98 21.26 -12.30
N GLY A 213 -14.01 22.14 -12.08
CA GLY A 213 -14.23 23.54 -11.72
C GLY A 213 -14.66 23.79 -10.27
N LYS A 214 -15.08 22.77 -9.51
CA LYS A 214 -15.39 22.87 -8.07
C LYS A 214 -14.24 22.40 -7.18
N SER A 215 -13.46 21.42 -7.63
CA SER A 215 -12.32 20.88 -6.90
C SER A 215 -11.20 20.50 -7.84
N ASP A 216 -9.96 20.66 -7.38
CA ASP A 216 -8.77 20.16 -8.07
C ASP A 216 -8.73 18.63 -8.17
N TYR A 217 -9.49 17.92 -7.33
CA TYR A 217 -9.45 16.47 -7.20
C TYR A 217 -10.57 15.82 -8.01
N VAL A 218 -10.28 14.65 -8.58
CA VAL A 218 -11.26 13.83 -9.32
C VAL A 218 -12.29 13.21 -8.38
N PHE A 219 -11.87 12.80 -7.18
CA PHE A 219 -12.72 12.17 -6.16
C PHE A 219 -12.72 12.97 -4.84
N PRO A 220 -13.26 14.21 -4.82
CA PRO A 220 -13.20 15.05 -3.64
C PRO A 220 -14.26 14.65 -2.60
N HIS A 221 -13.99 14.99 -1.34
CA HIS A 221 -15.02 14.99 -0.32
C HIS A 221 -16.02 16.12 -0.60
N PRO A 222 -17.34 15.86 -0.64
CA PRO A 222 -18.32 16.76 -1.24
C PRO A 222 -18.52 18.04 -0.44
N LYS A 223 -18.27 17.98 0.88
CA LYS A 223 -18.39 19.14 1.77
C LYS A 223 -17.11 19.97 1.86
N THR A 224 -15.95 19.35 1.71
CA THR A 224 -14.65 20.02 1.96
C THR A 224 -13.87 20.28 0.69
N LEU A 225 -14.24 19.63 -0.42
CA LEU A 225 -13.58 19.68 -1.72
C LEU A 225 -12.10 19.28 -1.66
N LYS A 226 -11.72 18.57 -0.59
CA LYS A 226 -10.38 18.03 -0.31
C LYS A 226 -10.33 16.52 -0.56
N PRO A 227 -9.14 15.93 -0.77
CA PRO A 227 -9.01 14.51 -1.03
C PRO A 227 -9.33 13.70 0.23
N PHE A 228 -9.76 12.46 0.02
CA PHE A 228 -9.91 11.51 1.13
C PHE A 228 -8.55 11.07 1.66
N LYS A 229 -8.47 10.83 2.96
CA LYS A 229 -7.27 10.23 3.56
C LYS A 229 -7.11 8.76 3.18
N LYS A 230 -8.21 8.04 2.98
CA LYS A 230 -8.27 6.61 2.66
C LYS A 230 -9.65 6.20 2.14
N MET A 231 -9.71 5.15 1.35
CA MET A 231 -10.91 4.42 0.92
C MET A 231 -11.32 3.34 1.93
N PHE A 232 -10.36 2.77 2.69
CA PHE A 232 -10.63 1.78 3.75
C PHE A 232 -11.29 2.43 4.98
N THR A 233 -12.57 2.74 4.81
CA THR A 233 -13.45 3.44 5.75
C THR A 233 -14.34 2.46 6.50
N THR A 234 -15.11 2.95 7.48
CA THR A 234 -16.13 2.14 8.15
C THR A 234 -17.18 1.63 7.16
N SER A 235 -17.58 2.46 6.19
CA SER A 235 -18.52 2.06 5.13
C SER A 235 -17.97 0.87 4.32
N TRP A 236 -16.70 0.89 3.90
CA TRP A 236 -16.10 -0.26 3.21
C TRP A 236 -16.22 -1.56 4.02
N LYS A 237 -15.90 -1.51 5.32
CA LYS A 237 -15.92 -2.68 6.20
C LYS A 237 -17.33 -3.26 6.36
N GLN A 238 -18.31 -2.39 6.61
CA GLN A 238 -19.71 -2.80 6.74
C GLN A 238 -20.24 -3.39 5.43
N SER A 239 -19.92 -2.79 4.29
CA SER A 239 -20.29 -3.32 2.98
C SER A 239 -19.60 -4.66 2.67
N TRP A 240 -18.34 -4.84 3.10
CA TRP A 240 -17.59 -6.11 2.95
C TRP A 240 -18.26 -7.24 3.72
N GLU A 241 -18.59 -7.00 4.98
CA GLU A 241 -19.31 -7.94 5.85
C GLU A 241 -20.71 -8.24 5.30
N ALA A 242 -21.48 -7.21 4.94
CA ALA A 242 -22.83 -7.36 4.40
C ALA A 242 -22.86 -8.09 3.03
N ALA A 243 -21.78 -8.03 2.26
CA ALA A 243 -21.61 -8.81 1.03
C ALA A 243 -21.30 -10.30 1.28
N GLY A 244 -21.13 -10.70 2.55
CA GLY A 244 -20.77 -12.07 2.95
C GLY A 244 -19.34 -12.45 2.54
N LEU A 245 -18.43 -11.47 2.45
CA LEU A 245 -17.04 -11.74 2.08
C LEU A 245 -16.25 -12.22 3.30
N PRO A 246 -15.19 -13.06 3.11
CA PRO A 246 -14.44 -13.62 4.21
C PRO A 246 -13.80 -12.55 5.09
N MET A 247 -13.81 -12.81 6.39
CA MET A 247 -13.21 -11.98 7.43
C MET A 247 -12.33 -12.85 8.32
N GLY A 248 -11.23 -12.28 8.82
CA GLY A 248 -10.33 -12.99 9.73
C GLY A 248 -8.84 -12.72 9.50
N PRO A 249 -7.97 -13.23 10.39
CA PRO A 249 -6.52 -12.96 10.36
C PRO A 249 -5.79 -13.54 9.13
N TRP A 250 -6.40 -14.49 8.42
CA TRP A 250 -5.83 -15.17 7.25
C TRP A 250 -6.17 -14.49 5.92
N VAL A 251 -7.06 -13.49 5.90
CA VAL A 251 -7.50 -12.82 4.67
C VAL A 251 -7.38 -11.31 4.80
N THR A 252 -6.90 -10.63 3.76
CA THR A 252 -6.94 -9.17 3.75
C THR A 252 -8.31 -8.70 3.33
N GLU A 253 -8.97 -7.89 4.15
CA GLU A 253 -10.25 -7.23 3.85
C GLU A 253 -10.05 -5.84 3.20
N GLY A 254 -8.80 -5.48 2.88
CA GLY A 254 -8.43 -4.12 2.49
C GLY A 254 -8.78 -3.78 1.04
N VAL A 255 -8.94 -2.48 0.77
CA VAL A 255 -9.16 -1.93 -0.59
C VAL A 255 -8.06 -2.32 -1.58
N HIS A 256 -6.86 -2.69 -1.10
CA HIS A 256 -5.77 -3.18 -1.94
C HIS A 256 -6.15 -4.45 -2.74
N ASN A 257 -7.17 -5.19 -2.29
CA ASN A 257 -7.77 -6.28 -3.05
C ASN A 257 -8.24 -5.85 -4.44
N LEU A 258 -8.64 -4.60 -4.64
CA LEU A 258 -9.07 -4.09 -5.96
C LEU A 258 -7.91 -4.08 -6.96
N LYS A 259 -6.71 -3.68 -6.52
CA LYS A 259 -5.49 -3.77 -7.33
C LYS A 259 -5.10 -5.23 -7.62
N HIS A 260 -5.21 -6.11 -6.62
CA HIS A 260 -4.99 -7.55 -6.84
C HIS A 260 -6.01 -8.16 -7.81
N THR A 261 -7.27 -7.70 -7.73
CA THR A 261 -8.36 -8.08 -8.64
C THR A 261 -8.04 -7.67 -10.07
N CYS A 262 -7.64 -6.41 -10.27
CA CYS A 262 -7.19 -5.90 -11.56
C CYS A 262 -6.06 -6.77 -12.15
N GLY A 263 -4.98 -6.98 -11.38
CA GLY A 263 -3.84 -7.79 -11.83
C GLY A 263 -4.21 -9.23 -12.15
N ARG A 264 -5.12 -9.84 -11.39
CA ARG A 264 -5.61 -11.19 -11.64
C ARG A 264 -6.45 -11.27 -12.91
N ARG A 265 -7.33 -10.29 -13.15
CA ARG A 265 -8.16 -10.25 -14.37
C ARG A 265 -7.31 -10.02 -15.61
N LEU A 266 -6.32 -9.13 -15.56
CA LEU A 266 -5.34 -8.98 -16.65
C LEU A 266 -4.61 -10.30 -16.94
N ARG A 267 -4.23 -11.04 -15.89
CA ARG A 267 -3.63 -12.37 -16.04
C ARG A 267 -4.58 -13.39 -16.67
N ALA A 268 -5.83 -13.43 -16.24
CA ALA A 268 -6.85 -14.31 -16.81
C ALA A 268 -7.20 -13.95 -18.26
N ALA A 269 -7.07 -12.68 -18.64
CA ALA A 269 -7.27 -12.22 -20.01
C ALA A 269 -6.08 -12.52 -20.94
N GLY A 270 -4.98 -13.09 -20.44
CA GLY A 270 -3.80 -13.43 -21.23
C GLY A 270 -2.80 -12.28 -21.40
N VAL A 271 -2.95 -11.18 -20.65
CA VAL A 271 -2.00 -10.04 -20.73
C VAL A 271 -0.62 -10.47 -20.23
N GLN A 272 0.40 -10.13 -21.03
CA GLN A 272 1.77 -10.55 -20.81
C GLN A 272 2.35 -10.03 -19.47
N PRO A 273 3.25 -10.77 -18.82
CA PRO A 273 3.80 -10.39 -17.52
C PRO A 273 4.43 -8.98 -17.50
N GLU A 274 5.10 -8.57 -18.57
CA GLU A 274 5.76 -7.26 -18.69
C GLU A 274 4.73 -6.12 -18.74
N THR A 275 3.77 -6.19 -19.67
CA THR A 275 2.64 -5.26 -19.74
C THR A 275 1.88 -5.19 -18.42
N ARG A 276 1.63 -6.33 -17.74
CA ARG A 276 1.00 -6.34 -16.40
C ARG A 276 1.81 -5.61 -15.34
N LYS A 277 3.15 -5.71 -15.34
CA LYS A 277 4.01 -4.97 -14.40
C LYS A 277 3.84 -3.46 -14.60
N VAL A 278 3.80 -3.02 -15.86
CA VAL A 278 3.52 -1.63 -16.22
C VAL A 278 2.11 -1.24 -15.81
N CYS A 279 1.07 -2.02 -16.16
CA CYS A 279 -0.31 -1.80 -15.73
C CYS A 279 -0.48 -1.72 -14.21
N LEU A 280 0.37 -2.36 -13.41
CA LEU A 280 0.29 -2.34 -11.94
C LEU A 280 1.30 -1.39 -11.28
N GLY A 281 2.09 -0.64 -12.04
CA GLY A 281 3.04 0.34 -11.49
C GLY A 281 4.06 -0.31 -10.57
N HIS A 282 4.52 -1.50 -10.98
CA HIS A 282 5.69 -2.14 -10.43
C HIS A 282 6.94 -1.46 -11.00
N ARG A 283 8.01 -1.38 -10.20
CA ARG A 283 9.27 -0.85 -10.71
C ARG A 283 9.75 -1.75 -11.84
N ASN A 284 9.93 -1.17 -13.02
CA ASN A 284 10.79 -1.73 -14.04
C ASN A 284 12.05 -0.87 -13.99
N GLY A 285 13.20 -1.48 -13.71
CA GLY A 285 14.49 -0.78 -13.63
C GLY A 285 14.98 -0.17 -14.94
N ASP A 286 14.16 -0.22 -15.99
CA ASP A 286 14.50 0.06 -17.38
C ASP A 286 13.48 1.00 -18.08
N ILE A 287 12.50 1.55 -17.35
CA ILE A 287 11.50 2.45 -17.96
C ILE A 287 11.97 3.89 -17.89
N THR A 288 12.39 4.40 -19.04
CA THR A 288 12.47 5.83 -19.35
C THR A 288 11.09 6.48 -19.23
N THR A 289 11.02 7.73 -18.79
CA THR A 289 9.77 8.46 -18.46
C THR A 289 8.95 8.87 -19.69
N HIS A 290 9.27 8.35 -20.87
CA HIS A 290 8.62 8.67 -22.13
C HIS A 290 7.90 7.43 -22.64
N TYR A 291 6.57 7.52 -22.69
CA TYR A 291 5.72 6.51 -23.33
C TYR A 291 5.42 6.97 -24.75
N SER A 292 5.59 6.09 -25.72
CA SER A 292 5.09 6.26 -27.08
C SER A 292 3.58 6.05 -27.14
N ALA A 293 2.92 6.62 -28.15
CA ALA A 293 1.49 6.39 -28.38
C ALA A 293 1.17 4.89 -28.57
N ALA A 294 2.08 4.12 -29.18
CA ALA A 294 1.94 2.67 -29.34
C ALA A 294 1.93 1.93 -27.99
N GLU A 295 2.83 2.29 -27.07
CA GLU A 295 2.84 1.71 -25.71
C GLU A 295 1.59 2.10 -24.92
N VAL A 296 1.14 3.35 -25.02
CA VAL A 296 -0.12 3.80 -24.39
C VAL A 296 -1.29 2.97 -24.93
N LYS A 297 -1.34 2.76 -26.25
CA LYS A 297 -2.36 1.93 -26.89
C LYS A 297 -2.33 0.48 -26.41
N GLU A 298 -1.15 -0.13 -26.32
CA GLU A 298 -1.00 -1.50 -25.79
C GLU A 298 -1.58 -1.62 -24.37
N LEU A 299 -1.29 -0.64 -23.51
CA LEU A 299 -1.82 -0.62 -22.15
C LEU A 299 -3.35 -0.44 -22.14
N ILE A 300 -3.90 0.45 -22.96
CA ILE A 300 -5.35 0.63 -23.11
C ILE A 300 -6.02 -0.67 -23.55
N ASP A 301 -5.51 -1.29 -24.61
CA ASP A 301 -6.05 -2.54 -25.16
C ASP A 301 -6.01 -3.66 -24.10
N ALA A 302 -4.94 -3.72 -23.28
CA ALA A 302 -4.86 -4.63 -22.15
C ALA A 302 -5.95 -4.37 -21.08
N PHE A 303 -6.21 -3.11 -20.72
CA PHE A 303 -7.25 -2.76 -19.75
C PHE A 303 -8.68 -2.90 -20.32
N GLU A 304 -8.87 -2.75 -21.63
CA GLU A 304 -10.16 -3.01 -22.30
C GLU A 304 -10.61 -4.46 -22.19
N THR A 305 -9.67 -5.40 -22.11
CA THR A 305 -10.01 -6.81 -21.88
C THR A 305 -10.77 -7.02 -20.56
N LEU A 306 -10.59 -6.14 -19.58
CA LEU A 306 -11.27 -6.21 -18.29
C LEU A 306 -12.77 -5.91 -18.40
N CYS A 307 -13.18 -5.19 -19.45
CA CYS A 307 -14.58 -4.84 -19.68
C CYS A 307 -15.41 -6.02 -20.20
N GLN A 308 -14.76 -7.08 -20.71
CA GLN A 308 -15.45 -8.24 -21.32
C GLN A 308 -15.96 -9.29 -20.32
N ARG A 309 -15.97 -8.99 -19.00
CA ARG A 309 -16.45 -9.86 -17.90
C ARG A 309 -16.27 -11.36 -18.14
N ARG A 310 -15.07 -11.78 -18.57
CA ARG A 310 -14.79 -13.20 -18.83
C ARG A 310 -15.00 -13.99 -17.53
N GLU A 311 -15.89 -14.97 -17.59
CA GLU A 311 -16.09 -15.91 -16.49
C GLU A 311 -14.84 -16.77 -16.37
N GLY A 312 -14.16 -16.67 -15.24
CA GLY A 312 -13.02 -17.50 -14.90
C GLY A 312 -13.20 -18.03 -13.50
N ILE A 313 -13.01 -19.33 -13.31
CA ILE A 313 -13.03 -19.92 -11.98
C ILE A 313 -11.91 -19.29 -11.15
N VAL A 314 -12.30 -18.58 -10.11
CA VAL A 314 -11.38 -18.05 -9.11
C VAL A 314 -10.95 -19.21 -8.21
N LEU A 315 -9.91 -19.94 -8.63
CA LEU A 315 -9.26 -20.91 -7.76
C LEU A 315 -8.57 -20.17 -6.61
N ARG A 316 -8.95 -20.49 -5.38
CA ARG A 316 -8.33 -20.01 -4.14
C ARG A 316 -7.91 -21.22 -3.31
N PRO A 317 -6.80 -21.15 -2.57
CA PRO A 317 -6.53 -22.14 -1.54
C PRO A 317 -7.75 -22.27 -0.62
N LYS A 318 -8.16 -23.50 -0.26
CA LYS A 318 -9.20 -23.69 0.74
C LYS A 318 -8.73 -23.07 2.06
N MET A 319 -9.39 -22.01 2.48
CA MET A 319 -9.13 -21.40 3.79
C MET A 319 -9.87 -22.23 4.84
N TYR A 320 -9.15 -23.15 5.48
CA TYR A 320 -9.69 -23.88 6.62
C TYR A 320 -9.79 -22.93 7.81
N ALA A 321 -11.01 -22.64 8.26
CA ALA A 321 -11.22 -22.15 9.62
C ALA A 321 -10.91 -23.33 10.55
N ILE A 322 -9.76 -23.28 11.22
CA ILE A 322 -9.55 -24.14 12.38
C ILE A 322 -10.41 -23.54 13.49
N LYS A 323 -11.44 -24.29 13.90
CA LYS A 323 -12.32 -23.94 15.02
C LYS A 323 -11.54 -23.76 16.30
#